data_AF-A0A210PJ97-F1
#
_entry.id   AF-A0A210PJ97-F1
#
_cell.length_a   1.000
_cell.length_b   1.000
_cell.length_c   1.000
_cell.angle_alpha   90.00
_cell.angle_beta   90.00
_cell.angle_gamma   90.00
#
_symmetry.space_group_name_H-M   'P 1'
#
loop_
_entity.id
_entity.type
_entity.pdbx_description
1 polymer ?
#
loop_
_entity_poly.entity_id
_entity_poly.type
_entity_poly.pdbx_seq_one_letter_code
_entity_poly.pdbx_strand_id
1 'polypeptide(L)'
;MVLESGQSPTLSLYLKHQQQSSEDLGRCVQFLSRLSPQPSAFATISPYDVVPGLMVASSVVLKCLNQKTDPDSVIDTLKTLPLTTPKLKRKMPLLSRSTRGRLGIGTTQLTKEDFKTLAPREWVNGQVIHSFLAVLSWEQKQENNHESLILPCLLATKCSHNDYQTWTFHKVPFHIYETVLLPVCHKDHWFLMVAKPKQQELYNYDSLHSIERSNMFAKHWRQFLIARGQAYGMAPQECTWMESPCSRKDDGHSCGVFVMMNAAAVLARRNPLVMMQCHVNNYRVFVRERLILGEL
;
A
#
# COMPACT_ATOMS: atom_id res chain seq x y z
N MET A 1 5.17 -38.14 -6.27
CA MET A 1 5.20 -37.85 -7.72
C MET A 1 5.57 -36.38 -7.84
N VAL A 2 6.83 -36.11 -8.16
CA VAL A 2 7.39 -34.75 -8.27
C VAL A 2 6.87 -34.17 -9.58
N LEU A 3 6.19 -33.03 -9.54
CA LEU A 3 5.80 -32.31 -10.75
C LEU A 3 6.88 -31.28 -11.06
N GLU A 4 7.57 -31.52 -12.17
CA GLU A 4 8.58 -30.64 -12.74
C GLU A 4 7.99 -29.29 -13.19
N SER A 5 8.87 -28.30 -13.16
CA SER A 5 8.67 -26.95 -13.66
C SER A 5 8.31 -26.94 -15.16
N GLY A 6 7.23 -26.25 -15.51
CA GLY A 6 6.99 -25.83 -16.89
C GLY A 6 5.55 -26.00 -17.33
N GLN A 7 4.82 -24.88 -17.31
CA GLN A 7 3.50 -24.69 -17.89
C GLN A 7 2.35 -25.44 -17.19
N SER A 8 1.39 -24.67 -16.65
CA SER A 8 -0.01 -25.11 -16.56
C SER A 8 -0.75 -24.43 -17.72
N PRO A 9 -0.85 -25.07 -18.90
CA PRO A 9 -1.58 -24.52 -20.04
C PRO A 9 -3.07 -24.39 -19.75
N THR A 10 -3.56 -25.12 -18.74
CA THR A 10 -4.99 -25.37 -18.53
C THR A 10 -5.68 -24.26 -17.74
N LEU A 11 -5.02 -23.63 -16.75
CA LEU A 11 -5.60 -22.48 -16.03
C LEU A 11 -5.51 -21.17 -16.83
N SER A 12 -4.55 -21.05 -17.76
CA SER A 12 -4.44 -19.90 -18.64
C SER A 12 -5.52 -19.91 -19.75
N LEU A 13 -5.93 -21.09 -20.20
CA LEU A 13 -7.11 -21.29 -21.04
C LEU A 13 -8.40 -20.83 -20.34
N TYR A 14 -8.53 -21.13 -19.03
CA TYR A 14 -9.67 -20.72 -18.21
C TYR A 14 -9.79 -19.20 -18.04
N LEU A 15 -8.68 -18.50 -17.77
CA LEU A 15 -8.68 -17.04 -17.67
C LEU A 15 -8.98 -16.34 -19.02
N LYS A 16 -8.70 -16.99 -20.15
CA LYS A 16 -8.98 -16.46 -21.50
C LYS A 16 -10.44 -16.59 -21.95
N HIS A 17 -11.23 -17.49 -21.36
CA HIS A 17 -12.60 -17.81 -21.79
C HIS A 17 -13.65 -17.44 -20.73
N GLN A 18 -13.44 -16.39 -19.93
CA GLN A 18 -14.49 -15.83 -19.07
C GLN A 18 -15.64 -15.25 -19.91
N GLN A 19 -16.50 -16.13 -20.44
CA GLN A 19 -17.90 -15.82 -20.67
C GLN A 19 -18.65 -16.33 -19.45
N GLN A 20 -19.39 -15.45 -18.77
CA GLN A 20 -20.08 -15.74 -17.52
C GLN A 20 -21.31 -16.63 -17.75
N SER A 21 -21.12 -17.86 -18.23
CA SER A 21 -22.22 -18.82 -18.38
C SER A 21 -22.33 -19.72 -17.14
N SER A 22 -23.56 -20.15 -16.82
CA SER A 22 -23.83 -21.10 -15.72
C SER A 22 -23.16 -22.46 -15.94
N GLU A 23 -22.89 -22.83 -17.20
CA GLU A 23 -22.26 -24.09 -17.55
C GLU A 23 -20.75 -24.08 -17.24
N ASP A 24 -20.07 -22.97 -17.50
CA ASP A 24 -18.64 -22.79 -17.19
C ASP A 24 -18.37 -22.81 -15.69
N LEU A 25 -19.29 -22.24 -14.90
CA LEU A 25 -19.26 -22.27 -13.43
C LEU A 25 -19.41 -23.71 -12.88
N GLY A 26 -20.29 -24.52 -13.47
CA GLY A 26 -20.47 -25.91 -13.10
C GLY A 26 -19.22 -26.76 -13.34
N ARG A 27 -18.51 -26.53 -14.46
CA ARG A 27 -17.27 -27.22 -14.79
C ARG A 27 -16.13 -26.87 -13.82
N CYS A 28 -16.06 -25.62 -13.34
CA CYS A 28 -15.09 -25.20 -12.32
C CYS A 28 -15.25 -25.91 -10.99
N VAL A 29 -16.48 -25.98 -10.47
CA VAL A 29 -16.76 -26.65 -9.20
C VAL A 29 -16.40 -28.14 -9.31
N GLN A 30 -16.76 -28.81 -10.41
CA GLN A 30 -16.37 -30.21 -10.63
C GLN A 30 -14.86 -30.41 -10.70
N PHE A 31 -14.11 -29.50 -11.33
CA PHE A 31 -12.66 -29.59 -11.41
C PHE A 31 -11.99 -29.38 -10.06
N LEU A 32 -12.43 -28.39 -9.28
CA LEU A 32 -11.87 -28.08 -7.97
C LEU A 32 -12.21 -29.14 -6.92
N SER A 33 -13.39 -29.76 -7.00
CA SER A 33 -13.76 -30.92 -6.17
C SER A 33 -12.85 -32.14 -6.39
N ARG A 34 -12.20 -32.26 -7.55
CA ARG A 34 -11.19 -33.31 -7.82
C ARG A 34 -9.82 -33.00 -7.22
N LEU A 35 -9.54 -31.72 -6.92
CA LEU A 35 -8.29 -31.26 -6.31
C LEU A 35 -8.38 -31.20 -4.77
N SER A 36 -9.58 -31.22 -4.20
CA SER A 36 -9.80 -31.24 -2.75
C SER A 36 -9.67 -32.66 -2.18
N PRO A 37 -8.91 -32.88 -1.09
CA PRO A 37 -8.79 -34.18 -0.43
C PRO A 37 -10.09 -34.64 0.28
N GLN A 38 -11.11 -33.77 0.40
CA GLN A 38 -12.44 -34.13 0.91
C GLN A 38 -13.57 -33.57 0.02
N PRO A 39 -14.14 -34.39 -0.88
CA PRO A 39 -15.17 -33.97 -1.85
C PRO A 39 -16.54 -33.63 -1.23
N SER A 40 -16.85 -34.16 -0.04
CA SER A 40 -18.18 -34.07 0.57
C SER A 40 -18.53 -32.67 1.13
N ALA A 41 -17.53 -31.83 1.42
CA ALA A 41 -17.75 -30.49 1.97
C ALA A 41 -18.35 -29.48 0.97
N PHE A 42 -18.24 -29.75 -0.33
CA PHE A 42 -18.71 -28.85 -1.40
C PHE A 42 -20.08 -29.24 -1.96
N ALA A 43 -20.62 -30.40 -1.60
CA ALA A 43 -21.83 -30.95 -2.21
C ALA A 43 -23.12 -30.18 -1.83
N THR A 44 -23.10 -29.43 -0.73
CA THR A 44 -24.27 -28.69 -0.20
C THR A 44 -24.19 -27.18 -0.41
N ILE A 45 -23.09 -26.66 -0.93
CA ILE A 45 -22.89 -25.21 -1.08
C ILE A 45 -23.24 -24.82 -2.52
N SER A 46 -24.09 -23.81 -2.67
CA SER A 46 -24.45 -23.28 -3.99
C SER A 46 -23.19 -22.88 -4.75
N PRO A 47 -23.01 -23.32 -6.02
CA PRO A 47 -21.88 -22.92 -6.85
C PRO A 47 -21.65 -21.41 -6.89
N TYR A 48 -22.73 -20.62 -6.82
CA TYR A 48 -22.69 -19.16 -6.83
C TYR A 48 -22.03 -18.55 -5.58
N ASP A 49 -22.07 -19.26 -4.44
CA ASP A 49 -21.49 -18.80 -3.18
C ASP A 49 -20.01 -19.19 -3.05
N VAL A 50 -19.60 -20.29 -3.68
CA VAL A 50 -18.22 -20.80 -3.61
C VAL A 50 -17.33 -20.19 -4.69
N VAL A 51 -17.89 -19.92 -5.87
CA VAL A 51 -17.11 -19.43 -7.03
C VAL A 51 -16.37 -18.12 -6.73
N PRO A 52 -16.97 -17.07 -6.14
CA PRO A 52 -16.22 -15.85 -5.84
C PRO A 52 -15.04 -16.11 -4.91
N GLY A 53 -15.22 -16.95 -3.88
CA GLY A 53 -14.15 -17.36 -2.96
C GLY A 53 -13.05 -18.15 -3.65
N LEU A 54 -13.40 -19.08 -4.53
CA LEU A 54 -12.45 -19.86 -5.33
C LEU A 54 -11.73 -19.02 -6.38
N MET A 55 -12.39 -18.05 -7.00
CA MET A 55 -11.77 -17.11 -7.94
C MET A 55 -10.76 -16.21 -7.23
N VAL A 56 -11.08 -15.72 -6.02
CA VAL A 56 -10.14 -14.98 -5.19
C VAL A 56 -8.97 -15.88 -4.77
N ALA A 57 -9.24 -17.07 -4.23
CA ALA A 57 -8.20 -18.00 -3.77
C ALA A 57 -7.27 -18.46 -4.91
N SER A 58 -7.81 -18.78 -6.09
CA SER A 58 -7.02 -19.17 -7.27
C SER A 58 -6.18 -18.01 -7.80
N SER A 59 -6.73 -16.80 -7.83
CA SER A 59 -5.98 -15.59 -8.21
C SER A 59 -4.85 -15.30 -7.22
N VAL A 60 -5.09 -15.49 -5.93
CA VAL A 60 -4.09 -15.36 -4.86
C VAL A 60 -2.99 -16.40 -5.05
N VAL A 61 -3.34 -17.68 -5.15
CA VAL A 61 -2.39 -18.78 -5.30
C VAL A 61 -1.54 -18.60 -6.56
N LEU A 62 -2.14 -18.25 -7.70
CA LEU A 62 -1.41 -18.00 -8.94
C LEU A 62 -0.42 -16.84 -8.81
N LYS A 63 -0.84 -15.75 -8.17
CA LYS A 63 0.02 -14.58 -7.97
C LYS A 63 1.14 -14.88 -6.97
N CYS A 64 0.85 -15.65 -5.93
CA CYS A 64 1.83 -16.13 -4.95
C CYS A 64 2.90 -17.00 -5.60
N LEU A 65 2.47 -17.98 -6.42
CA LEU A 65 3.37 -18.84 -7.19
C LEU A 65 4.27 -18.03 -8.14
N ASN A 66 3.70 -17.04 -8.84
CA ASN A 66 4.46 -16.21 -9.77
C ASN A 66 5.46 -15.28 -9.06
N GLN A 67 5.12 -14.81 -7.86
CA GLN A 67 5.94 -13.89 -7.06
C GLN A 67 6.83 -14.60 -6.03
N LYS A 68 6.82 -15.94 -5.97
CA LYS A 68 7.48 -16.76 -4.94
C LYS A 68 7.15 -16.31 -3.52
N THR A 69 5.89 -15.93 -3.28
CA THR A 69 5.39 -15.55 -1.96
C THR A 69 4.56 -16.67 -1.38
N ASP A 70 4.52 -16.77 -0.05
CA ASP A 70 3.77 -17.78 0.67
C ASP A 70 2.25 -17.52 0.56
N PRO A 71 1.45 -18.45 0.01
CA PRO A 71 0.00 -18.29 -0.13
C PRO A 71 -0.71 -18.07 1.20
N ASP A 72 -0.27 -18.71 2.28
CA ASP A 72 -0.89 -18.56 3.59
C ASP A 72 -0.69 -17.14 4.13
N SER A 73 0.48 -16.55 3.92
CA SER A 73 0.76 -15.14 4.24
C SER A 73 -0.14 -14.16 3.47
N VAL A 74 -0.50 -14.46 2.21
CA VAL A 74 -1.39 -13.61 1.40
C VAL A 74 -2.86 -13.85 1.70
N ILE A 75 -3.25 -15.09 2.00
CA ILE A 75 -4.60 -15.39 2.52
C ILE A 75 -4.75 -14.75 3.91
N ASP A 76 -3.71 -14.76 4.73
CA ASP A 76 -3.71 -14.05 6.01
C ASP A 76 -3.86 -12.55 5.78
N THR A 77 -3.28 -11.96 4.73
CA THR A 77 -3.58 -10.56 4.39
C THR A 77 -4.96 -10.32 3.81
N LEU A 78 -5.67 -11.34 3.33
CA LEU A 78 -7.10 -11.26 2.98
C LEU A 78 -8.03 -11.47 4.18
N LYS A 79 -7.61 -12.24 5.17
CA LYS A 79 -8.29 -12.41 6.47
C LYS A 79 -8.05 -11.21 7.39
N THR A 80 -6.83 -10.66 7.35
CA THR A 80 -6.33 -9.48 8.06
C THR A 80 -6.35 -8.21 7.21
N LEU A 81 -6.85 -8.30 5.97
CA LEU A 81 -7.46 -7.14 5.32
C LEU A 81 -8.41 -6.61 6.37
N PRO A 82 -8.33 -5.33 6.75
CA PRO A 82 -9.14 -4.79 7.82
C PRO A 82 -10.58 -4.60 7.32
N LEU A 83 -11.25 -5.70 6.99
CA LEU A 83 -12.70 -5.82 6.86
C LEU A 83 -13.36 -5.84 8.24
N THR A 84 -12.58 -6.15 9.28
CA THR A 84 -12.93 -5.75 10.65
C THR A 84 -12.25 -4.42 10.95
N THR A 85 -13.06 -3.38 11.06
CA THR A 85 -12.66 -2.09 11.61
C THR A 85 -12.03 -2.35 12.98
N PRO A 86 -10.71 -2.12 13.18
CA PRO A 86 -10.17 -2.16 14.51
C PRO A 86 -10.83 -1.00 15.26
N LYS A 87 -11.53 -1.29 16.36
CA LYS A 87 -11.94 -0.25 17.31
C LYS A 87 -10.65 0.46 17.74
N LEU A 88 -10.57 1.77 17.53
CA LEU A 88 -9.51 2.57 18.11
C LEU A 88 -9.59 2.37 19.64
N LYS A 89 -8.60 1.70 20.22
CA LYS A 89 -8.56 1.46 21.66
C LYS A 89 -8.35 2.76 22.45
N ARG A 90 -7.91 3.83 21.77
CA ARG A 90 -7.65 5.16 22.32
C ARG A 90 -8.00 6.24 21.29
N LYS A 91 -8.58 7.34 21.77
CA LYS A 91 -8.75 8.57 21.00
C LYS A 91 -7.39 9.13 20.60
N MET A 92 -7.24 9.45 19.34
CA MET A 92 -6.06 10.15 18.85
C MET A 92 -6.06 11.60 19.38
N PRO A 93 -5.04 12.04 20.16
CA PRO A 93 -4.95 13.42 20.63
C PRO A 93 -4.66 14.44 19.52
N LEU A 94 -4.40 13.96 18.29
CA LEU A 94 -4.08 14.77 17.12
C LEU A 94 -5.33 15.34 16.41
N LEU A 95 -6.54 15.07 16.91
CA LEU A 95 -7.75 15.63 16.33
C LEU A 95 -8.27 16.83 17.11
N SER A 96 -8.22 17.98 16.45
CA SER A 96 -8.96 19.15 16.90
C SER A 96 -10.34 19.13 16.26
N ARG A 97 -11.38 19.33 17.08
CA ARG A 97 -12.75 19.51 16.61
C ARG A 97 -12.81 20.84 15.86
N SER A 98 -12.68 20.81 14.54
CA SER A 98 -12.77 22.03 13.74
C SER A 98 -14.24 22.40 13.55
N THR A 99 -14.60 23.57 14.05
CA THR A 99 -15.89 24.21 13.78
C THR A 99 -16.07 24.40 12.27
N ARG A 100 -17.20 23.94 11.72
CA ARG A 100 -17.65 24.04 10.29
C ARG A 100 -17.20 22.92 9.34
N GLY A 101 -17.55 21.67 9.62
CA GLY A 101 -17.55 20.60 8.61
C GLY A 101 -16.16 20.21 8.07
N ARG A 102 -15.12 20.45 8.85
CA ARG A 102 -13.73 20.05 8.59
C ARG A 102 -13.27 19.09 9.67
N LEU A 103 -12.46 18.11 9.30
CA LEU A 103 -11.89 17.10 10.18
C LEU A 103 -10.39 17.34 10.29
N GLY A 104 -9.89 17.68 11.48
CA GLY A 104 -8.47 17.93 11.72
C GLY A 104 -7.72 16.65 12.08
N ILE A 105 -6.67 16.30 11.34
CA ILE A 105 -5.77 15.16 11.63
C ILE A 105 -4.33 15.68 11.65
N GLY A 106 -3.77 15.84 12.85
CA GLY A 106 -2.46 16.45 13.04
C GLY A 106 -2.46 17.90 12.53
N THR A 107 -1.67 18.17 11.48
CA THR A 107 -1.59 19.49 10.84
C THR A 107 -2.50 19.65 9.62
N THR A 108 -3.20 18.59 9.19
CA THR A 108 -4.06 18.61 7.98
C THR A 108 -5.52 18.79 8.36
N GLN A 109 -6.28 19.48 7.50
CA GLN A 109 -7.74 19.60 7.60
C GLN A 109 -8.40 18.93 6.40
N LEU A 110 -9.16 17.87 6.64
CA LEU A 110 -9.96 17.19 5.64
C LEU A 110 -11.35 17.83 5.52
N THR A 111 -11.80 17.97 4.29
CA THR A 111 -13.14 18.46 3.92
C THR A 111 -13.96 17.34 3.28
N LYS A 112 -15.26 17.58 3.08
CA LYS A 112 -16.12 16.65 2.33
C LYS A 112 -15.59 16.35 0.92
N GLU A 113 -14.98 17.34 0.25
CA GLU A 113 -14.41 17.15 -1.09
C GLU A 113 -13.20 16.19 -1.06
N ASP A 114 -12.38 16.25 0.00
CA ASP A 114 -11.28 15.30 0.16
C ASP A 114 -11.78 13.86 0.29
N PHE A 115 -12.86 13.65 1.05
CA PHE A 115 -13.48 12.32 1.18
C PHE A 115 -14.08 11.79 -0.13
N LYS A 116 -14.54 12.67 -1.04
CA LYS A 116 -15.03 12.22 -2.35
C LYS A 116 -13.95 11.52 -3.16
N THR A 117 -12.67 11.89 -2.98
CA THR A 117 -11.54 11.27 -3.68
C THR A 117 -11.31 9.80 -3.30
N LEU A 118 -11.93 9.33 -2.22
CA LEU A 118 -11.94 7.92 -1.81
C LEU A 118 -13.06 7.11 -2.48
N ALA A 119 -13.95 7.72 -3.26
CA ALA A 119 -14.95 6.96 -4.00
C ALA A 119 -14.29 5.97 -5.01
N PRO A 120 -15.01 4.91 -5.43
CA PRO A 120 -14.49 3.99 -6.43
C PRO A 120 -14.08 4.75 -7.70
N ARG A 121 -12.94 4.36 -8.28
CA ARG A 121 -12.39 4.97 -9.50
C ARG A 121 -11.91 6.42 -9.42
N GLU A 122 -12.04 7.07 -8.26
CA GLU A 122 -11.55 8.42 -8.05
C GLU A 122 -10.05 8.47 -7.72
N TRP A 123 -9.44 9.59 -8.05
CA TRP A 123 -8.03 9.85 -7.80
C TRP A 123 -7.85 10.42 -6.39
N VAL A 124 -7.26 9.63 -5.49
CA VAL A 124 -7.01 10.05 -4.11
C VAL A 124 -6.07 11.26 -4.09
N ASN A 125 -6.46 12.29 -3.35
CA ASN A 125 -5.64 13.50 -3.24
C ASN A 125 -4.56 13.41 -2.14
N GLY A 126 -3.64 14.37 -2.16
CA GLY A 126 -2.53 14.40 -1.21
C GLY A 126 -2.95 14.62 0.24
N GLN A 127 -4.08 15.30 0.50
CA GLN A 127 -4.57 15.55 1.87
C GLN A 127 -5.02 14.24 2.53
N VAL A 128 -5.77 13.41 1.81
CA VAL A 128 -6.19 12.08 2.27
C VAL A 128 -4.98 11.20 2.53
N ILE A 129 -4.04 11.12 1.58
CA ILE A 129 -2.82 10.32 1.73
C ILE A 129 -2.05 10.76 2.97
N HIS A 130 -1.74 12.06 3.10
CA HIS A 130 -0.94 12.56 4.22
C HIS A 130 -1.63 12.34 5.57
N SER A 131 -2.94 12.59 5.65
CA SER A 131 -3.72 12.37 6.87
C SER A 131 -3.75 10.91 7.28
N PHE A 132 -3.92 9.99 6.32
CA PHE A 132 -3.94 8.57 6.61
C PHE A 132 -2.58 8.04 7.04
N LEU A 133 -1.49 8.50 6.41
CA LEU A 133 -0.13 8.17 6.88
C LEU A 133 0.09 8.63 8.33
N ALA A 134 -0.43 9.79 8.71
CA ALA A 134 -0.32 10.31 10.09
C ALA A 134 -1.06 9.42 11.09
N VAL A 135 -2.24 8.90 10.72
CA VAL A 135 -2.97 7.90 11.51
C VAL A 135 -2.12 6.64 11.68
N LEU A 136 -1.60 6.06 10.60
CA LEU A 136 -0.78 4.85 10.66
C LEU A 136 0.49 5.03 11.53
N SER A 137 1.18 6.18 11.36
CA SER A 137 2.37 6.53 12.12
C SER A 137 2.07 6.62 13.62
N TRP A 138 0.98 7.27 13.99
CA TRP A 138 0.55 7.36 15.38
C TRP A 138 0.20 5.99 15.96
N GLU A 139 -0.53 5.15 15.23
CA GLU A 139 -0.92 3.82 15.69
C GLU A 139 0.29 2.94 15.96
N GLN A 140 1.25 2.90 15.04
CA GLN A 140 2.46 2.11 15.22
C GLN A 140 3.36 2.63 16.34
N LYS A 141 3.35 3.94 16.60
CA LYS A 141 4.00 4.50 17.79
C LYS A 141 3.35 4.01 19.08
N GLN A 142 2.02 3.92 19.13
CA GLN A 142 1.30 3.45 20.32
C GLN A 142 1.43 1.94 20.55
N GLU A 143 1.37 1.15 19.47
CA GLU A 143 1.39 -0.31 19.57
C GLU A 143 2.80 -0.84 19.80
N ASN A 144 3.77 -0.32 19.05
CA ASN A 144 5.08 -0.94 18.88
C ASN A 144 6.25 0.02 19.16
N ASN A 145 5.97 1.24 19.64
CA ASN A 145 6.96 2.32 19.81
C ASN A 145 7.76 2.63 18.53
N HIS A 146 7.16 2.39 17.35
CA HIS A 146 7.80 2.62 16.06
C HIS A 146 7.80 4.10 15.71
N GLU A 147 8.95 4.77 15.85
CA GLU A 147 9.10 6.18 15.47
C GLU A 147 9.18 6.32 13.95
N SER A 148 8.22 7.04 13.37
CA SER A 148 8.18 7.33 11.94
C SER A 148 8.01 8.82 11.66
N LEU A 149 8.58 9.28 10.55
CA LEU A 149 8.47 10.65 10.07
C LEU A 149 7.76 10.65 8.72
N ILE A 150 6.79 11.53 8.52
CA ILE A 150 6.11 11.70 7.24
C ILE A 150 6.56 13.03 6.66
N LEU A 151 7.22 12.98 5.50
CA LEU A 151 7.61 14.17 4.78
C LEU A 151 6.45 14.67 3.91
N PRO A 152 6.32 15.99 3.69
CA PRO A 152 5.29 16.52 2.81
C PRO A 152 5.56 16.10 1.36
N CYS A 153 4.50 15.80 0.59
CA CYS A 153 4.63 15.43 -0.81
C CYS A 153 5.27 16.53 -1.69
N LEU A 154 5.11 17.80 -1.29
CA LEU A 154 5.71 18.95 -1.97
C LEU A 154 7.24 18.92 -1.95
N LEU A 155 7.87 18.22 -1.00
CA LEU A 155 9.32 18.05 -0.96
C LEU A 155 9.83 17.40 -2.26
N ALA A 156 9.15 16.36 -2.73
CA ALA A 156 9.57 15.66 -3.94
C ALA A 156 9.44 16.57 -5.18
N THR A 157 8.38 17.39 -5.25
CA THR A 157 8.21 18.41 -6.29
C THR A 157 9.34 19.44 -6.27
N LYS A 158 9.74 19.91 -5.08
CA LYS A 158 10.86 20.84 -4.91
C LYS A 158 12.17 20.25 -5.39
N CYS A 159 12.47 19.02 -4.97
CA CYS A 159 13.65 18.30 -5.43
C CYS A 159 13.66 18.09 -6.95
N SER A 160 12.52 17.81 -7.59
CA SER A 160 12.42 17.71 -9.05
C SER A 160 12.75 19.01 -9.79
N HIS A 161 12.62 20.16 -9.13
CA HIS A 161 13.04 21.46 -9.66
C HIS A 161 14.47 21.86 -9.24
N ASN A 162 15.25 20.91 -8.71
CA ASN A 162 16.59 21.12 -8.15
C ASN A 162 16.64 22.11 -6.96
N ASP A 163 15.51 22.32 -6.28
CA ASP A 163 15.44 23.12 -5.05
C ASP A 163 15.58 22.20 -3.83
N TYR A 164 16.84 21.97 -3.42
CA TYR A 164 17.19 21.11 -2.29
C TYR A 164 17.39 21.89 -0.98
N GLN A 165 17.53 23.21 -1.06
CA GLN A 165 17.95 24.06 0.07
C GLN A 165 16.76 24.65 0.83
N THR A 166 15.62 24.84 0.17
CA THR A 166 14.46 25.49 0.80
C THR A 166 13.94 24.67 1.98
N TRP A 167 13.82 23.35 1.83
CA TRP A 167 13.24 22.45 2.83
C TRP A 167 14.22 21.36 3.25
N THR A 168 15.33 21.74 3.88
CA THR A 168 16.33 20.78 4.40
C THR A 168 15.88 20.03 5.65
N PHE A 169 14.84 20.53 6.34
CA PHE A 169 14.39 20.02 7.64
C PHE A 169 15.53 19.94 8.68
N HIS A 170 16.51 20.85 8.64
CA HIS A 170 17.73 20.76 9.47
C HIS A 170 17.46 20.61 10.98
N LYS A 171 16.30 21.05 11.50
CA LYS A 171 15.92 20.87 12.91
C LYS A 171 15.34 19.49 13.26
N VAL A 172 15.04 18.65 12.27
CA VAL A 172 14.40 17.33 12.46
C VAL A 172 15.48 16.25 12.37
N PRO A 173 15.88 15.57 13.44
CA PRO A 173 17.00 14.62 13.39
C PRO A 173 16.58 13.27 12.76
N PHE A 174 16.86 13.05 11.47
CA PHE A 174 16.39 11.85 10.76
C PHE A 174 16.83 10.52 11.39
N HIS A 175 18.00 10.47 12.05
CA HIS A 175 18.56 9.26 12.63
C HIS A 175 17.74 8.67 13.80
N ILE A 176 16.85 9.46 14.42
CA ILE A 176 16.00 8.96 15.52
C ILE A 176 14.85 8.08 15.01
N TYR A 177 14.43 8.29 13.75
CA TYR A 177 13.29 7.58 13.17
C TYR A 177 13.71 6.23 12.61
N GLU A 178 12.86 5.22 12.79
CA GLU A 178 13.02 3.92 12.13
C GLU A 178 12.64 4.00 10.65
N THR A 179 11.59 4.76 10.35
CA THR A 179 11.06 4.89 8.99
C THR A 179 10.75 6.35 8.65
N VAL A 180 11.22 6.82 7.51
CA VAL A 180 10.83 8.11 6.91
C VAL A 180 10.02 7.83 5.66
N LEU A 181 8.76 8.27 5.65
CA LEU A 181 7.82 8.11 4.56
C LEU A 181 7.77 9.39 3.72
N LEU A 182 7.98 9.27 2.42
CA LEU A 182 7.83 10.36 1.46
C LEU A 182 6.83 9.94 0.37
N PRO A 183 5.55 10.35 0.48
CA PRO A 183 4.60 10.20 -0.62
C PRO A 183 5.00 11.17 -1.74
N VAL A 184 5.10 10.67 -2.97
CA VAL A 184 5.50 11.46 -4.14
C VAL A 184 4.37 11.46 -5.16
N CYS A 185 4.01 12.66 -5.64
CA CYS A 185 3.18 12.82 -6.83
C CYS A 185 4.03 13.39 -7.96
N HIS A 186 4.18 12.65 -9.06
CA HIS A 186 4.92 13.09 -10.23
C HIS A 186 4.14 12.77 -11.50
N LYS A 187 3.83 13.79 -12.31
CA LYS A 187 3.04 13.67 -13.55
C LYS A 187 1.76 12.83 -13.33
N ASP A 188 0.96 13.24 -12.35
CA ASP A 188 -0.32 12.59 -12.03
C ASP A 188 -0.14 11.10 -11.66
N HIS A 189 0.96 10.74 -11.00
CA HIS A 189 1.16 9.40 -10.48
C HIS A 189 1.72 9.43 -9.06
N TRP A 190 1.03 8.74 -8.18
CA TRP A 190 1.43 8.58 -6.78
C TRP A 190 2.28 7.34 -6.59
N PHE A 191 3.39 7.49 -5.86
CA PHE A 191 4.21 6.39 -5.37
C PHE A 191 4.83 6.77 -4.02
N LEU A 192 5.41 5.78 -3.33
CA LEU A 192 5.93 5.97 -1.97
C LEU A 192 7.43 5.70 -1.94
N MET A 193 8.20 6.69 -1.53
CA MET A 193 9.59 6.47 -1.11
C MET A 193 9.64 6.24 0.40
N VAL A 194 10.47 5.28 0.81
CA VAL A 194 10.66 4.94 2.22
C VAL A 194 12.14 4.89 2.51
N ALA A 195 12.62 5.79 3.36
CA ALA A 195 13.98 5.71 3.87
C ALA A 195 13.97 5.02 5.23
N LYS A 196 14.98 4.21 5.48
CA LYS A 196 15.30 3.66 6.80
C LYS A 196 16.65 4.22 7.25
N PRO A 197 16.69 5.35 7.98
CA PRO A 197 17.92 6.09 8.23
C PRO A 197 19.01 5.29 8.95
N LYS A 198 18.63 4.41 9.88
CA LYS A 198 19.56 3.58 10.66
C LYS A 198 20.26 2.52 9.79
N GLN A 199 19.55 2.00 8.79
CA GLN A 199 20.05 1.00 7.84
C GLN A 199 20.68 1.64 6.60
N GLN A 200 20.55 2.96 6.43
CA GLN A 200 20.95 3.68 5.23
C GLN A 200 20.31 3.10 3.96
N GLU A 201 19.07 2.66 4.05
CA GLU A 201 18.32 2.06 2.94
C GLU A 201 17.24 3.01 2.42
N LEU A 202 17.03 2.98 1.11
CA LEU A 202 15.94 3.69 0.45
C LEU A 202 15.17 2.76 -0.47
N TYR A 203 13.87 2.71 -0.26
CA TYR A 203 12.93 1.89 -1.01
C TYR A 203 11.99 2.78 -1.84
N ASN A 204 11.57 2.28 -3.00
CA ASN A 204 10.62 2.95 -3.89
C ASN A 204 9.48 2.01 -4.26
N TYR A 205 8.33 2.22 -3.64
CA TYR A 205 7.13 1.46 -3.89
C TYR A 205 6.27 2.17 -4.94
N ASP A 206 6.58 1.84 -6.20
CA ASP A 206 5.91 2.37 -7.38
C ASP A 206 5.12 1.27 -8.08
N SER A 207 3.79 1.37 -8.02
CA SER A 207 2.87 0.37 -8.60
C SER A 207 2.89 0.32 -10.14
N LEU A 208 3.60 1.23 -10.81
CA LEU A 208 3.88 1.18 -12.25
C LEU A 208 5.27 0.59 -12.58
N HIS A 209 6.14 0.45 -11.58
CA HIS A 209 7.53 -0.04 -11.72
C HIS A 209 8.34 0.68 -12.80
N SER A 210 8.28 2.02 -12.84
CA SER A 210 9.12 2.79 -13.76
C SER A 210 10.54 2.88 -13.20
N ILE A 211 11.48 2.19 -13.85
CA ILE A 211 12.92 2.23 -13.53
C ILE A 211 13.47 3.65 -13.71
N GLU A 212 13.06 4.36 -14.76
CA GLU A 212 13.50 5.73 -15.02
C GLU A 212 13.12 6.67 -13.86
N ARG A 213 11.84 6.64 -13.46
CA ARG A 213 11.34 7.44 -12.33
C ARG A 213 12.02 7.07 -11.03
N SER A 214 12.18 5.77 -10.79
CA SER A 214 12.92 5.23 -9.65
C SER A 214 14.34 5.83 -9.56
N ASN A 215 15.11 5.76 -10.65
CA ASN A 215 16.46 6.29 -10.72
C ASN A 215 16.52 7.82 -10.58
N MET A 216 15.56 8.53 -11.18
CA MET A 216 15.47 9.99 -11.07
C MET A 216 15.25 10.41 -9.61
N PHE A 217 14.28 9.81 -8.92
CA PHE A 217 13.99 10.17 -7.53
C PHE A 217 15.05 9.67 -6.55
N ALA A 218 15.78 8.59 -6.86
CA ALA A 218 16.98 8.19 -6.14
C ALA A 218 18.05 9.31 -6.17
N LYS A 219 18.31 9.89 -7.35
CA LYS A 219 19.24 11.01 -7.50
C LYS A 219 18.79 12.23 -6.71
N HIS A 220 17.50 12.59 -6.82
CA HIS A 220 16.94 13.72 -6.07
C HIS A 220 17.04 13.53 -4.55
N TRP A 221 16.78 12.31 -4.05
CA TRP A 221 16.94 12.02 -2.63
C TRP A 221 18.41 12.15 -2.18
N ARG A 222 19.37 11.66 -2.98
CA ARG A 222 20.80 11.83 -2.68
C ARG A 222 21.19 13.30 -2.59
N GLN A 223 20.75 14.12 -3.55
CA GLN A 223 21.01 15.57 -3.54
C GLN A 223 20.37 16.26 -2.34
N PHE A 224 19.15 15.86 -1.98
CA PHE A 224 18.48 16.33 -0.77
C PHE A 224 19.28 15.99 0.50
N LEU A 225 19.78 14.75 0.65
CA LEU A 225 20.61 14.36 1.79
C LEU A 225 21.94 15.14 1.85
N ILE A 226 22.55 15.44 0.70
CA ILE A 226 23.76 16.28 0.62
C ILE A 226 23.45 17.70 1.12
N ALA A 227 22.43 18.35 0.56
CA ALA A 227 22.02 19.71 0.94
C ALA A 227 21.67 19.80 2.43
N ARG A 228 20.95 18.79 2.93
CA ARG A 228 20.62 18.64 4.34
C ARG A 228 21.85 18.47 5.22
N GLY A 229 22.82 17.64 4.82
CA GLY A 229 24.08 17.45 5.52
C GLY A 229 24.87 18.76 5.63
N GLN A 230 24.98 19.50 4.53
CA GLN A 230 25.60 20.82 4.49
C GLN A 230 24.92 21.81 5.45
N ALA A 231 23.58 21.87 5.44
CA ALA A 231 22.82 22.72 6.35
C ALA A 231 22.97 22.35 7.84
N TYR A 232 23.32 21.10 8.14
CA TYR A 232 23.57 20.62 9.51
C TYR A 232 25.07 20.65 9.89
N GLY A 233 25.97 20.98 8.95
CA GLY A 233 27.42 20.87 9.16
C GLY A 233 27.90 19.42 9.28
N MET A 234 27.17 18.46 8.71
CA MET A 234 27.51 17.04 8.70
C MET A 234 28.01 16.56 7.35
N ALA A 235 28.83 15.51 7.37
CA ALA A 235 29.21 14.81 6.16
C ALA A 235 27.96 14.27 5.42
N PRO A 236 28.00 14.20 4.08
CA PRO A 236 26.91 13.62 3.30
C PRO A 236 26.57 12.21 3.79
N GLN A 237 25.29 11.96 4.07
CA GLN A 237 24.83 10.62 4.41
C GLN A 237 24.66 9.82 3.10
N GLU A 238 25.44 8.76 2.95
CA GLU A 238 25.22 7.81 1.86
C GLU A 238 24.03 6.90 2.19
N CYS A 239 23.30 6.52 1.14
CA CYS A 239 22.12 5.68 1.23
C CYS A 239 22.11 4.71 0.05
N THR A 240 21.94 3.42 0.36
CA THR A 240 21.85 2.36 -0.62
C THR A 240 20.43 2.30 -1.18
N TRP A 241 20.32 2.32 -2.50
CA TRP A 241 19.04 2.14 -3.19
C TRP A 241 18.66 0.66 -3.21
N MET A 242 17.47 0.35 -2.74
CA MET A 242 16.98 -1.02 -2.63
C MET A 242 15.89 -1.29 -3.65
N GLU A 243 15.98 -2.45 -4.32
CA GLU A 243 14.84 -2.97 -5.07
C GLU A 243 13.66 -3.21 -4.12
N SER A 244 12.49 -2.77 -4.55
CA SER A 244 11.31 -2.69 -3.69
C SER A 244 10.16 -3.43 -4.36
N PRO A 245 9.99 -4.73 -4.06
CA PRO A 245 8.90 -5.49 -4.66
C PRO A 245 7.56 -4.96 -4.10
N CYS A 246 6.72 -4.45 -4.98
CA CYS A 246 5.32 -4.10 -4.70
C CYS A 246 4.44 -4.58 -5.84
N SER A 247 3.15 -4.79 -5.56
CA SER A 247 2.20 -5.21 -6.58
C SER A 247 2.00 -4.15 -7.66
N ARG A 248 1.82 -4.61 -8.90
CA ARG A 248 1.40 -3.77 -10.02
C ARG A 248 -0.06 -3.35 -9.83
N LYS A 249 -0.36 -2.12 -10.24
CA LYS A 249 -1.75 -1.68 -10.45
C LYS A 249 -2.23 -2.13 -11.82
N ASP A 250 -3.53 -2.40 -11.92
CA ASP A 250 -4.19 -2.81 -13.17
C ASP A 250 -5.10 -1.69 -13.74
N ASP A 251 -5.17 -0.54 -13.08
CA ASP A 251 -5.99 0.62 -13.47
C ASP A 251 -5.20 1.94 -13.48
N GLY A 252 -5.84 3.05 -13.85
CA GLY A 252 -5.22 4.39 -13.90
C GLY A 252 -5.28 5.22 -12.60
N HIS A 253 -6.14 4.88 -11.63
CA HIS A 253 -6.57 5.78 -10.55
C HIS A 253 -6.22 5.28 -9.13
N SER A 254 -5.70 4.06 -9.01
CA SER A 254 -5.46 3.43 -7.71
C SER A 254 -4.07 3.66 -7.14
N CYS A 255 -3.19 4.40 -7.84
CA CYS A 255 -1.83 4.70 -7.39
C CYS A 255 -1.77 5.32 -5.98
N GLY A 256 -2.67 6.26 -5.66
CA GLY A 256 -2.76 6.85 -4.32
C GLY A 256 -3.17 5.85 -3.23
N VAL A 257 -4.01 4.87 -3.57
CA VAL A 257 -4.39 3.78 -2.65
C VAL A 257 -3.21 2.84 -2.41
N PHE A 258 -2.45 2.51 -3.46
CA PHE A 258 -1.22 1.73 -3.32
C PHE A 258 -0.19 2.41 -2.42
N VAL A 259 -0.05 3.74 -2.45
CA VAL A 259 0.80 4.47 -1.49
C VAL A 259 0.39 4.19 -0.05
N MET A 260 -0.91 4.30 0.25
CA MET A 260 -1.44 4.07 1.61
C MET A 260 -1.33 2.60 2.04
N MET A 261 -1.53 1.66 1.11
CA MET A 261 -1.38 0.22 1.35
C MET A 261 0.08 -0.18 1.60
N ASN A 262 1.00 0.30 0.75
CA ASN A 262 2.43 0.03 0.91
C ASN A 262 2.97 0.61 2.21
N ALA A 263 2.54 1.82 2.59
CA ALA A 263 2.92 2.42 3.86
C ALA A 263 2.43 1.59 5.06
N ALA A 264 1.19 1.11 5.04
CA ALA A 264 0.67 0.25 6.10
C ALA A 264 1.46 -1.06 6.21
N ALA A 265 1.78 -1.71 5.09
CA ALA A 265 2.60 -2.93 5.10
C ALA A 265 4.00 -2.66 5.66
N VAL A 266 4.67 -1.61 5.20
CA VAL A 266 6.01 -1.20 5.66
C VAL A 266 6.03 -0.93 7.16
N LEU A 267 5.08 -0.11 7.64
CA LEU A 267 5.00 0.26 9.05
C LEU A 267 4.64 -0.94 9.94
N ALA A 268 3.84 -1.88 9.44
CA ALA A 268 3.56 -3.15 10.10
C ALA A 268 4.68 -4.21 9.94
N ARG A 269 5.82 -3.84 9.33
CA ARG A 269 6.96 -4.73 9.05
C ARG A 269 6.60 -5.97 8.22
N ARG A 270 5.65 -5.82 7.29
CA ARG A 270 5.21 -6.84 6.32
C ARG A 270 5.74 -6.52 4.93
N ASN A 271 5.88 -7.55 4.09
CA ASN A 271 6.28 -7.37 2.69
C ASN A 271 5.14 -6.68 1.90
N PRO A 272 5.38 -5.53 1.23
CA PRO A 272 4.35 -4.81 0.47
C PRO A 272 3.74 -5.58 -0.71
N LEU A 273 4.31 -6.70 -1.15
CA LEU A 273 3.68 -7.58 -2.14
C LEU A 273 2.29 -8.09 -1.71
N VAL A 274 2.06 -8.20 -0.40
CA VAL A 274 0.76 -8.61 0.16
C VAL A 274 -0.38 -7.64 -0.16
N MET A 275 -0.06 -6.43 -0.60
CA MET A 275 -1.00 -5.37 -0.92
C MET A 275 -1.34 -5.41 -2.41
N MET A 276 -2.48 -6.01 -2.77
CA MET A 276 -2.85 -6.32 -4.16
C MET A 276 -4.00 -5.46 -4.70
N GLN A 277 -4.13 -5.40 -6.03
CA GLN A 277 -5.20 -4.66 -6.72
C GLN A 277 -6.61 -5.02 -6.23
N CYS A 278 -6.89 -6.30 -5.90
CA CYS A 278 -8.20 -6.72 -5.39
C CYS A 278 -8.56 -6.08 -4.04
N HIS A 279 -7.58 -5.55 -3.30
CA HIS A 279 -7.80 -4.90 -2.01
C HIS A 279 -8.24 -3.45 -2.15
N VAL A 280 -7.97 -2.81 -3.29
CA VAL A 280 -8.08 -1.34 -3.46
C VAL A 280 -9.43 -0.79 -3.04
N ASN A 281 -10.54 -1.40 -3.49
CA ASN A 281 -11.88 -0.89 -3.20
C ASN A 281 -12.22 -0.99 -1.71
N ASN A 282 -11.92 -2.12 -1.08
CA ASN A 282 -12.11 -2.31 0.36
C ASN A 282 -11.18 -1.38 1.15
N TYR A 283 -9.96 -1.16 0.66
CA TYR A 283 -8.98 -0.29 1.31
C TYR A 283 -9.41 1.18 1.27
N ARG A 284 -10.09 1.63 0.22
CA ARG A 284 -10.70 2.99 0.17
C ARG A 284 -11.73 3.17 1.28
N VAL A 285 -12.61 2.19 1.46
CA VAL A 285 -13.61 2.19 2.55
C VAL A 285 -12.91 2.18 3.90
N PHE A 286 -11.92 1.29 4.08
CA PHE A 286 -11.12 1.23 5.30
C PHE A 286 -10.46 2.56 5.64
N VAL A 287 -9.79 3.21 4.69
CA VAL A 287 -9.16 4.53 4.88
C VAL A 287 -10.20 5.56 5.32
N ARG A 288 -11.35 5.61 4.64
CA ARG A 288 -12.44 6.53 5.00
C ARG A 288 -12.89 6.31 6.45
N GLU A 289 -13.21 5.08 6.81
CA GLU A 289 -13.67 4.74 8.16
C GLU A 289 -12.60 5.03 9.21
N ARG A 290 -11.31 4.79 8.92
CA ARG A 290 -10.22 5.10 9.85
C ARG A 290 -10.02 6.58 10.07
N LEU A 291 -10.12 7.39 9.02
CA LEU A 291 -10.03 8.84 9.13
C LEU A 291 -11.20 9.41 9.94
N ILE A 292 -12.41 8.88 9.77
CA ILE A 292 -13.60 9.28 10.54
C ILE A 292 -13.51 8.79 11.98
N LEU A 293 -13.17 7.52 12.21
CA LEU A 293 -13.07 6.94 13.55
C LEU A 293 -11.93 7.54 14.37
N GLY A 294 -10.91 8.12 13.72
CA GLY A 294 -9.96 9.00 14.38
C GLY A 294 -10.66 10.07 15.24
N GLU A 295 -11.86 10.54 14.84
CA GLU A 295 -12.64 11.56 15.56
C GLU A 295 -13.41 11.05 16.79
N LEU A 296 -13.69 9.75 16.93
CA LEU A 296 -14.64 9.20 17.93
C LEU A 296 -13.98 8.56 19.15
#